data_AF-A0A656YWC6-F1
#
_entry.id   AF-A0A656YWC6-F1
#
_cell.length_a   1.000
_cell.length_b   1.000
_cell.length_c   1.000
_cell.angle_alpha   90.00
_cell.angle_beta   90.00
_cell.angle_gamma   90.00
#
_symmetry.space_group_name_H-M   'P 1'
#
loop_
_entity.id
_entity.type
_entity.pdbx_description
1 polymer ?
#
loop_
_entity_poly.entity_id
_entity_poly.type
_entity_poly.pdbx_seq_one_letter_code
_entity_poly.pdbx_strand_id
1 'polypeptide(L)'
;MNAIDKKTKYNLNTKFIQSRTNENFDEYFKELKNVIGEQVREIYEKEKQKPPEDRNLVTFVTDKLDQYKNAFENHFTHMADFDFGVPIAQSEYGLEHNNNPIERHNGDIKQRYKVMRNFKSYETAAAFLNLRRTIYNHVRPHQSLGHTPGEEAGIDLDLAKNRLLDLIETCATQQ
;
A
#
# COMPACT_ATOMS: atom_id res chain seq x y z
N MET A 1 1.34 8.52 -3.98
CA MET A 1 0.87 7.18 -4.38
C MET A 1 0.91 6.28 -3.16
N ASN A 2 -0.04 5.36 -3.04
CA ASN A 2 -0.14 4.40 -1.94
C ASN A 2 -0.44 3.01 -2.50
N ALA A 3 0.07 1.97 -1.87
CA ALA A 3 -0.23 0.57 -2.18
C ALA A 3 -0.70 -0.09 -0.89
N ILE A 4 -1.88 -0.69 -0.93
CA ILE A 4 -2.56 -1.25 0.23
C ILE A 4 -2.82 -2.72 -0.06
N ASP A 5 -2.41 -3.62 0.83
CA ASP A 5 -2.84 -5.00 0.77
C ASP A 5 -4.33 -5.11 1.12
N LYS A 6 -5.12 -5.73 0.24
CA LYS A 6 -6.58 -5.78 0.39
C LYS A 6 -7.00 -6.58 1.62
N LYS A 7 -6.26 -7.62 1.98
CA LYS A 7 -6.61 -8.53 3.08
C LYS A 7 -6.28 -7.90 4.43
N THR A 8 -4.99 -7.64 4.65
CA THR A 8 -4.44 -7.15 5.91
C THR A 8 -4.65 -5.66 6.13
N LYS A 9 -5.04 -4.94 5.07
CA LYS A 9 -5.10 -3.48 5.02
C LYS A 9 -3.75 -2.82 5.19
N TYR A 10 -2.65 -3.57 5.21
CA TYR A 10 -1.32 -3.03 5.43
C TYR A 10 -0.93 -2.10 4.27
N ASN A 11 -0.41 -0.92 4.61
CA ASN A 11 0.16 -0.03 3.61
C ASN A 11 1.59 -0.48 3.27
N LEU A 12 1.71 -1.09 2.09
CA LEU A 12 2.94 -1.66 1.55
C LEU A 12 3.95 -0.57 1.19
N ASN A 13 3.51 0.50 0.52
CA ASN A 13 4.37 1.63 0.18
C ASN A 13 3.57 2.95 0.09
N THR A 14 4.23 4.04 0.47
CA THR A 14 3.74 5.41 0.29
C THR A 14 4.85 6.27 -0.30
N LYS A 15 4.53 6.98 -1.38
CA LYS A 15 5.44 7.96 -1.98
C LYS A 15 4.72 9.27 -2.24
N PHE A 16 5.28 10.38 -1.76
CA PHE A 16 4.87 11.70 -2.22
C PHE A 16 5.40 11.90 -3.64
N ILE A 17 4.57 12.37 -4.58
CA ILE A 17 4.99 12.63 -5.96
C ILE A 17 4.62 14.06 -6.33
N GLN A 18 5.51 14.76 -7.03
CA GLN A 18 5.28 16.15 -7.45
C GLN A 18 4.33 16.24 -8.65
N SER A 19 4.37 15.24 -9.53
CA SER A 19 3.61 15.20 -10.78
C SER A 19 3.33 13.75 -11.21
N ARG A 20 2.32 13.55 -12.06
CA ARG A 20 1.90 12.21 -12.54
C ARG A 20 2.61 11.80 -13.85
N THR A 21 3.94 11.74 -13.83
CA THR A 21 4.75 11.33 -14.98
C THR A 21 5.03 9.83 -14.97
N ASN A 22 5.43 9.25 -16.12
CA ASN A 22 5.79 7.83 -16.20
C ASN A 22 6.97 7.49 -15.27
N GLU A 23 7.95 8.38 -15.17
CA GLU A 23 9.17 8.17 -14.36
C GLU A 23 8.82 8.04 -12.87
N ASN A 24 7.91 8.89 -12.37
CA ASN A 24 7.49 8.83 -10.97
C ASN A 24 6.73 7.53 -10.65
N PHE A 25 5.96 7.02 -11.62
CA PHE A 25 5.23 5.76 -11.46
C PHE A 25 6.17 4.56 -11.53
N ASP A 26 7.12 4.56 -12.47
CA ASP A 26 8.14 3.52 -12.59
C ASP A 26 8.99 3.43 -11.32
N GLU A 27 9.45 4.58 -10.80
CA GLU A 27 10.23 4.64 -9.57
C GLU A 27 9.42 4.14 -8.37
N TYR A 28 8.12 4.45 -8.31
CA TYR A 28 7.24 3.94 -7.26
C TYR A 28 7.08 2.42 -7.32
N PHE A 29 6.90 1.84 -8.51
CA PHE A 29 6.79 0.38 -8.69
C PHE A 29 8.12 -0.32 -8.43
N LYS A 30 9.25 0.31 -8.76
CA LYS A 30 10.59 -0.17 -8.40
C LYS A 30 10.76 -0.25 -6.88
N GLU A 31 10.40 0.81 -6.15
CA GLU A 31 10.42 0.78 -4.67
C GLU A 31 9.48 -0.28 -4.12
N LEU A 32 8.26 -0.39 -4.66
CA LEU A 32 7.30 -1.40 -4.24
C LEU A 32 7.86 -2.81 -4.47
N LYS A 33 8.50 -3.07 -5.60
CA LYS A 33 9.15 -4.34 -5.92
C LYS A 33 10.29 -4.66 -4.95
N ASN A 34 11.01 -3.67 -4.45
CA ASN A 34 12.02 -3.91 -3.40
C ASN A 34 11.38 -4.35 -2.08
N VAL A 35 10.13 -3.95 -1.80
CA VAL A 35 9.40 -4.31 -0.58
C VAL A 35 8.73 -5.67 -0.69
N ILE A 36 8.02 -5.96 -1.79
CA ILE A 36 7.17 -7.16 -1.93
C ILE A 36 7.63 -8.14 -3.01
N GLY A 37 8.65 -7.81 -3.79
CA GLY A 37 9.00 -8.55 -5.00
C GLY A 37 9.43 -9.99 -4.76
N GLU A 38 10.08 -10.27 -3.62
CA GLU A 38 10.41 -11.64 -3.22
C GLU A 38 9.15 -12.46 -2.94
N GLN A 39 8.23 -11.94 -2.14
CA GLN A 39 6.95 -12.60 -1.84
C GLN A 39 6.11 -12.86 -3.09
N VAL A 40 6.03 -11.87 -4.00
CA VAL A 40 5.31 -12.03 -5.28
C VAL A 40 5.97 -13.13 -6.12
N ARG A 41 7.30 -13.15 -6.19
CA ARG A 41 8.05 -14.18 -6.92
C ARG A 41 7.84 -15.57 -6.33
N GLU A 42 7.86 -15.71 -5.00
CA GLU A 42 7.61 -17.01 -4.35
C GLU A 42 6.23 -17.56 -4.68
N ILE A 43 5.21 -16.71 -4.70
CA ILE A 43 3.84 -17.10 -5.09
C ILE A 43 3.85 -17.57 -6.55
N TYR A 44 4.44 -16.78 -7.45
CA TYR A 44 4.56 -17.15 -8.86
C TYR A 44 5.29 -18.50 -9.06
N GLU A 45 6.40 -18.72 -8.36
CA GLU A 45 7.19 -19.94 -8.48
C GLU A 45 6.43 -21.20 -8.01
N LYS A 46 5.53 -21.06 -7.04
CA LYS A 46 4.61 -22.13 -6.60
C LYS A 46 3.50 -22.37 -7.61
N GLU A 47 2.94 -21.30 -8.16
CA GLU A 47 1.78 -21.35 -9.05
C GLU A 47 2.14 -21.70 -10.50
N LYS A 48 3.37 -21.42 -10.96
CA LYS A 48 3.78 -21.63 -12.36
C LYS A 48 3.70 -23.08 -12.83
N GLN A 49 3.63 -24.04 -11.91
CA GLN A 49 3.46 -25.46 -12.21
C GLN A 49 2.04 -25.78 -12.72
N LYS A 50 1.06 -24.92 -12.44
CA LYS A 50 -0.32 -25.05 -12.89
C LYS A 50 -0.50 -24.49 -14.31
N PRO A 51 -1.54 -24.94 -15.05
CA PRO A 51 -1.98 -24.29 -16.28
C PRO A 51 -2.23 -22.79 -16.06
N PRO A 52 -1.90 -21.90 -17.01
CA PRO A 52 -2.03 -20.44 -16.86
C PRO A 52 -3.39 -19.97 -16.32
N GLU A 53 -4.48 -20.58 -16.78
CA GLU A 53 -5.86 -20.30 -16.40
C GLU A 53 -6.21 -20.65 -14.94
N ASP A 54 -5.43 -21.53 -14.31
CA ASP A 54 -5.65 -22.01 -12.94
C ASP A 54 -4.69 -21.39 -11.92
N ARG A 55 -3.80 -20.49 -12.36
CA ARG A 55 -2.81 -19.84 -11.48
C ARG A 55 -3.49 -18.80 -10.61
N ASN A 56 -3.22 -18.85 -9.32
CA ASN A 56 -3.66 -17.83 -8.37
C ASN A 56 -2.50 -16.88 -8.06
N LEU A 57 -2.22 -15.96 -8.98
CA LEU A 57 -1.13 -14.99 -8.83
C LEU A 57 -1.57 -13.78 -7.99
N VAL A 58 -0.60 -12.98 -7.57
CA VAL A 58 -0.89 -11.69 -6.93
C VAL A 58 -1.48 -10.75 -7.97
N THR A 59 -2.68 -10.21 -7.71
CA THR A 59 -3.32 -9.24 -8.60
C THR A 59 -3.12 -7.81 -8.12
N PHE A 60 -2.58 -6.95 -8.99
CA PHE A 60 -2.47 -5.52 -8.77
C PHE A 60 -3.71 -4.83 -9.34
N VAL A 61 -4.47 -4.16 -8.48
CA VAL A 61 -5.67 -3.42 -8.88
C VAL A 61 -5.36 -1.92 -8.83
N THR A 62 -5.49 -1.23 -9.96
CA THR A 62 -5.20 0.22 -10.06
C THR A 62 -6.35 1.02 -10.66
N ASP A 63 -6.20 2.34 -10.66
CA ASP A 63 -7.06 3.23 -11.47
C ASP A 63 -6.77 3.02 -12.97
N LYS A 64 -7.66 3.49 -13.85
CA LYS A 64 -7.60 3.35 -15.32
C LYS A 64 -6.59 4.29 -15.99
N LEU A 65 -5.53 4.68 -15.28
CA LEU A 65 -4.50 5.58 -15.77
C LEU A 65 -3.33 4.77 -16.35
N ASP A 66 -2.99 4.99 -17.62
CA ASP A 66 -1.98 4.20 -18.37
C ASP A 66 -0.61 4.14 -17.69
N GLN A 67 -0.20 5.19 -16.96
CA GLN A 67 1.05 5.20 -16.21
C GLN A 67 1.16 4.04 -15.21
N TYR A 68 0.06 3.56 -14.62
CA TYR A 68 0.06 2.38 -13.75
C TYR A 68 0.38 1.10 -14.54
N LYS A 69 -0.25 0.95 -15.72
CA LYS A 69 -0.03 -0.20 -16.60
C LYS A 69 1.42 -0.26 -17.06
N ASN A 70 1.96 0.86 -17.53
CA ASN A 70 3.36 0.95 -17.99
C ASN A 70 4.34 0.56 -16.86
N ALA A 71 4.14 1.09 -15.65
CA ALA A 71 5.01 0.77 -14.51
C ALA A 71 4.85 -0.69 -14.05
N PHE A 72 3.62 -1.22 -14.05
CA PHE A 72 3.39 -2.64 -13.77
C PHE A 72 4.12 -3.53 -14.79
N GLU A 73 4.02 -3.20 -16.08
CA GLU A 73 4.64 -3.96 -17.16
C GLU A 73 6.16 -4.08 -16.98
N ASN A 74 6.82 -2.99 -16.60
CA ASN A 74 8.27 -2.95 -16.35
C ASN A 74 8.70 -3.82 -15.15
N HIS A 75 7.86 -3.97 -14.14
CA HIS A 75 8.28 -4.50 -12.84
C HIS A 75 7.70 -5.87 -12.48
N PHE A 76 6.48 -6.21 -12.92
CA PHE A 76 5.71 -7.34 -12.39
C PHE A 76 5.03 -8.24 -13.44
N THR A 77 4.98 -7.85 -14.72
CA THR A 77 4.20 -8.55 -15.78
C THR A 77 4.41 -10.07 -15.89
N HIS A 78 5.59 -10.56 -15.56
CA HIS A 78 5.91 -11.99 -15.67
C HIS A 78 5.59 -12.81 -14.41
N MET A 79 5.13 -12.19 -13.33
CA MET A 79 4.94 -12.86 -12.03
C MET A 79 3.67 -12.46 -11.28
N ALA A 80 2.86 -11.56 -11.83
CA ALA A 80 1.66 -11.04 -11.21
C ALA A 80 0.60 -10.74 -12.27
N ASP A 81 -0.65 -10.60 -11.82
CA ASP A 81 -1.76 -10.13 -12.65
C ASP A 81 -2.00 -8.64 -12.45
N PHE A 82 -2.62 -8.01 -13.43
CA PHE A 82 -2.99 -6.61 -13.41
C PHE A 82 -4.44 -6.43 -13.80
N ASP A 83 -5.16 -5.64 -13.02
CA ASP A 83 -6.56 -5.32 -13.28
C ASP A 83 -6.91 -3.89 -12.88
N PHE A 84 -8.07 -3.41 -13.35
CA PHE A 84 -8.60 -2.10 -13.05
C PHE A 84 -9.69 -2.17 -11.99
N GLY A 85 -9.58 -1.30 -10.98
CA GLY A 85 -10.58 -1.21 -9.93
C GLY A 85 -11.91 -0.64 -10.43
N VAL A 86 -13.01 -1.14 -9.86
CA VAL A 86 -14.37 -0.69 -10.13
C VAL A 86 -14.90 0.11 -8.90
N PRO A 87 -15.34 1.36 -9.07
CA PRO A 87 -15.99 2.12 -8.00
C PRO A 87 -17.31 1.47 -7.54
N ILE A 88 -17.68 1.58 -6.25
CA ILE A 88 -18.94 0.98 -5.74
C ILE A 88 -20.18 1.49 -6.49
N ALA A 89 -20.18 2.75 -6.96
CA ALA A 89 -21.30 3.28 -7.73
C ALA A 89 -21.58 2.49 -9.03
N GLN A 90 -20.63 1.64 -9.45
CA GLN A 90 -20.74 0.70 -10.56
C GLN A 90 -20.83 -0.76 -10.07
N SER A 91 -21.42 -1.01 -8.89
CA SER A 91 -21.57 -2.33 -8.25
C SER A 91 -22.29 -3.40 -9.09
N GLU A 92 -22.92 -2.99 -10.19
CA GLU A 92 -23.52 -3.88 -11.20
C GLU A 92 -22.50 -4.83 -11.84
N TYR A 93 -21.19 -4.50 -11.82
CA TYR A 93 -20.11 -5.29 -12.43
C TYR A 93 -19.34 -6.20 -11.45
N GLY A 94 -19.85 -6.40 -10.24
CA GLY A 94 -19.20 -7.24 -9.22
C GLY A 94 -18.21 -6.48 -8.34
N LEU A 95 -18.14 -6.86 -7.07
CA LEU A 95 -17.35 -6.18 -6.03
C LEU A 95 -15.91 -6.71 -5.90
N GLU A 96 -15.46 -7.52 -6.86
CA GLU A 96 -14.20 -8.27 -6.77
C GLU A 96 -12.97 -7.33 -6.75
N HIS A 97 -12.99 -6.25 -7.53
CA HIS A 97 -11.89 -5.28 -7.68
C HIS A 97 -12.24 -3.91 -7.08
N ASN A 98 -12.63 -3.89 -5.80
CA ASN A 98 -13.10 -2.70 -5.11
C ASN A 98 -11.95 -1.78 -4.62
N ASN A 99 -11.96 -0.50 -5.02
CA ASN A 99 -10.99 0.55 -4.64
C ASN A 99 -11.21 1.15 -3.23
N ASN A 100 -12.20 0.69 -2.46
CA ASN A 100 -12.51 1.22 -1.12
C ASN A 100 -11.33 1.28 -0.14
N PRO A 101 -10.45 0.26 -0.04
CA PRO A 101 -9.35 0.32 0.93
C PRO A 101 -8.44 1.52 0.69
N ILE A 102 -8.06 1.78 -0.57
CA ILE A 102 -7.17 2.89 -0.91
C ILE A 102 -7.88 4.23 -0.79
N GLU A 103 -9.17 4.32 -1.14
CA GLU A 103 -9.96 5.55 -0.96
C GLU A 103 -10.11 5.92 0.52
N ARG A 104 -10.42 4.94 1.37
CA ARG A 104 -10.53 5.11 2.83
C ARG A 104 -9.20 5.59 3.41
N HIS A 105 -8.09 4.97 3.01
CA HIS A 105 -6.75 5.34 3.46
C HIS A 105 -6.38 6.77 3.04
N ASN A 106 -6.61 7.12 1.77
CA ASN A 106 -6.38 8.48 1.27
C ASN A 106 -7.27 9.51 1.99
N GLY A 107 -8.49 9.12 2.38
CA GLY A 107 -9.41 9.93 3.18
C GLY A 107 -8.85 10.29 4.57
N ASP A 108 -8.25 9.34 5.30
CA ASP A 108 -7.62 9.61 6.60
C ASP A 108 -6.46 10.61 6.47
N ILE A 109 -5.60 10.43 5.47
CA ILE A 109 -4.51 11.37 5.17
C ILE A 109 -5.08 12.77 4.87
N LYS A 110 -6.14 12.83 4.05
CA LYS A 110 -6.82 14.07 3.64
C LYS A 110 -7.43 14.84 4.80
N GLN A 111 -8.02 14.15 5.77
CA GLN A 111 -8.56 14.80 6.97
C GLN A 111 -7.48 15.52 7.78
N ARG A 112 -6.23 15.05 7.75
CA ARG A 112 -5.12 15.70 8.48
C ARG A 112 -4.48 16.83 7.72
N TYR A 113 -4.07 16.61 6.48
CA TYR A 113 -3.33 17.68 5.79
C TYR A 113 -4.20 18.90 5.50
N LYS A 114 -5.53 18.72 5.35
CA LYS A 114 -6.46 19.85 5.15
C LYS A 114 -6.49 20.85 6.30
N VAL A 115 -6.30 20.38 7.53
CA VAL A 115 -6.33 21.25 8.74
C VAL A 115 -4.94 21.74 9.13
N MET A 116 -3.88 21.15 8.57
CA MET A 116 -2.50 21.55 8.84
C MET A 116 -2.11 22.80 8.06
N ARG A 117 -1.27 23.64 8.68
CA ARG A 117 -0.78 24.88 8.07
C ARG A 117 0.38 24.62 7.10
N ASN A 118 0.07 24.13 5.90
CA ASN A 118 1.02 23.81 4.81
C ASN A 118 2.09 22.78 5.24
N PHE A 119 2.81 22.22 4.28
CA PHE A 119 3.93 21.32 4.53
C PHE A 119 5.27 22.04 4.63
N LYS A 120 5.43 23.24 4.06
CA LYS A 120 6.67 24.04 3.97
C LYS A 120 7.65 23.58 2.90
N SER A 121 7.89 22.28 2.76
CA SER A 121 8.77 21.72 1.73
C SER A 121 8.29 20.35 1.23
N TYR A 122 8.97 19.82 0.22
CA TYR A 122 8.70 18.47 -0.28
C TYR A 122 9.11 17.39 0.73
N GLU A 123 10.27 17.57 1.37
CA GLU A 123 10.86 16.64 2.33
C GLU A 123 9.97 16.50 3.57
N THR A 124 9.45 17.62 4.04
CA THR A 124 8.52 17.67 5.18
C THR A 124 7.15 17.06 4.84
N ALA A 125 6.66 17.22 3.61
CA ALA A 125 5.47 16.52 3.14
C ALA A 125 5.69 15.00 3.05
N ALA A 126 6.84 14.57 2.53
CA ALA A 126 7.21 13.16 2.46
C ALA A 126 7.37 12.54 3.86
N ALA A 127 8.05 13.23 4.78
CA ALA A 127 8.20 12.81 6.17
C ALA A 127 6.84 12.69 6.88
N PHE A 128 5.93 13.63 6.64
CA PHE A 128 4.57 13.54 7.15
C PHE A 128 3.84 12.29 6.65
N LEU A 129 3.89 12.01 5.34
CA LEU A 129 3.24 10.82 4.78
C LEU A 129 3.84 9.52 5.34
N ASN A 130 5.16 9.45 5.52
CA ASN A 130 5.83 8.30 6.14
C ASN A 130 5.38 8.11 7.60
N LEU A 131 5.25 9.18 8.37
CA LEU A 131 4.71 9.13 9.72
C LEU A 131 3.25 8.64 9.73
N ARG A 132 2.41 9.13 8.80
CA ARG A 132 1.01 8.67 8.69
C ARG A 132 0.92 7.19 8.35
N ARG A 133 1.76 6.69 7.43
CA ARG A 133 1.86 5.27 7.10
C ARG A 133 2.22 4.43 8.34
N THR A 134 3.23 4.86 9.10
CA THR A 134 3.66 4.17 10.33
C THR A 134 2.56 4.11 11.37
N ILE A 135 1.90 5.25 11.64
CA ILE A 135 0.77 5.32 12.58
C ILE A 135 -0.40 4.43 12.13
N TYR A 136 -0.69 4.42 10.81
CA TYR A 136 -1.76 3.60 10.25
C TYR A 136 -1.46 2.10 10.39
N ASN A 137 -0.24 1.67 10.07
CA ASN A 137 0.14 0.26 10.11
C ASN A 137 0.30 -0.28 11.54
N HIS A 138 0.85 0.50 12.47
CA HIS A 138 1.33 -0.03 13.76
C HIS A 138 0.81 0.67 15.02
N VAL A 139 0.00 1.71 14.92
CA VAL A 139 -0.48 2.43 16.11
C VAL A 139 -2.00 2.37 16.25
N ARG A 140 -2.73 2.58 15.15
CA ARG A 140 -4.19 2.72 15.19
C ARG A 140 -4.89 1.43 14.75
N PRO A 141 -5.80 0.88 15.56
CA PRO A 141 -6.66 -0.21 15.11
C PRO A 141 -7.44 0.17 13.87
N HIS A 142 -7.45 -0.72 12.88
CA HIS A 142 -8.26 -0.56 11.69
C HIS A 142 -9.72 -0.86 12.02
N GLN A 143 -10.65 -0.01 11.58
CA GLN A 143 -12.07 -0.12 11.95
C GLN A 143 -12.69 -1.47 11.62
N SER A 144 -12.29 -2.09 10.49
CA SER A 144 -12.82 -3.39 10.08
C SER A 144 -12.09 -4.60 10.67
N LEU A 145 -10.89 -4.40 11.25
CA LEU A 145 -10.07 -5.50 11.79
C LEU A 145 -10.16 -5.59 13.31
N GLY A 146 -10.42 -4.48 14.01
CA GLY A 146 -10.39 -4.39 15.46
C GLY A 146 -8.98 -4.32 16.07
N HIS A 147 -7.95 -4.61 15.27
CA HIS A 147 -6.54 -4.49 15.60
C HIS A 147 -5.80 -3.80 14.44
N THR A 148 -4.47 -3.66 14.50
CA THR A 148 -3.71 -2.89 13.51
C THR A 148 -3.39 -3.67 12.25
N PRO A 149 -3.26 -3.00 11.08
CA PRO A 149 -2.87 -3.68 9.85
C PRO A 149 -1.56 -4.46 9.96
N GLY A 150 -0.61 -3.99 10.77
CA GLY A 150 0.65 -4.69 11.06
C GLY A 150 0.42 -6.02 11.76
N GLU A 151 -0.40 -6.04 12.81
CA GLU A 151 -0.78 -7.27 13.51
C GLU A 151 -1.49 -8.26 12.57
N GLU A 152 -2.44 -7.80 11.73
CA GLU A 152 -3.11 -8.66 10.74
C GLU A 152 -2.13 -9.22 9.70
N ALA A 153 -1.09 -8.44 9.36
CA ALA A 153 -0.01 -8.88 8.48
C ALA A 153 1.03 -9.79 9.18
N GLY A 154 0.84 -10.12 10.46
CA GLY A 154 1.76 -10.92 11.25
C GLY A 154 3.03 -10.17 11.68
N ILE A 155 3.03 -8.84 11.61
CA ILE A 155 4.11 -7.98 12.10
C ILE A 155 3.79 -7.59 13.55
N ASP A 156 4.19 -8.45 14.48
CA ASP A 156 4.11 -8.17 15.90
C ASP A 156 5.36 -7.40 16.37
N LEU A 157 5.13 -6.20 16.89
CA LEU A 157 6.17 -5.31 17.40
C LEU A 157 6.19 -5.27 18.93
N ASP A 158 5.38 -6.11 19.60
CA ASP A 158 5.24 -6.18 21.07
C ASP A 158 5.03 -4.80 21.72
N LEU A 159 4.20 -3.98 21.08
CA LEU A 159 3.93 -2.62 21.55
C LEU A 159 2.86 -2.65 22.65
N ALA A 160 3.14 -1.97 23.77
CA ALA A 160 2.20 -1.85 24.86
C ALA A 160 1.08 -0.85 24.51
N LYS A 161 0.28 -0.47 25.52
CA LYS A 161 -0.90 0.39 25.32
C LYS A 161 -0.54 1.73 24.67
N ASN A 162 0.66 2.27 24.91
CA ASN A 162 1.10 3.55 24.35
C ASN A 162 1.98 3.35 23.12
N ARG A 163 1.44 2.63 22.13
CA ARG A 163 2.15 2.15 20.93
C ARG A 163 3.05 3.17 20.23
N LEU A 164 2.65 4.45 20.16
CA LEU A 164 3.47 5.48 19.51
C LEU A 164 4.70 5.82 20.36
N LEU A 165 4.55 5.94 21.68
CA LEU A 165 5.68 6.18 22.57
C LEU A 165 6.64 4.99 22.52
N ASP A 166 6.10 3.78 22.60
CA ASP A 166 6.90 2.56 22.59
C ASP A 166 7.70 2.41 21.28
N LEU A 167 7.11 2.76 20.13
CA LEU A 167 7.82 2.83 18.84
C LEU A 167 8.98 3.83 18.88
N ILE A 168 8.77 5.01 19.46
CA ILE A 168 9.82 6.05 19.56
C ILE A 168 10.96 5.55 20.45
N GLU A 169 10.64 4.98 21.61
CA GLU A 169 11.61 4.45 22.57
C GLU A 169 12.41 3.27 21.97
N THR A 170 11.72 2.35 21.28
CA THR A 170 12.35 1.21 20.60
C THR A 170 13.35 1.69 19.54
N CYS A 171 12.97 2.63 18.69
CA CYS A 171 13.86 3.19 17.68
C CYS A 171 15.02 3.99 18.27
N ALA A 172 14.83 4.66 19.41
CA ALA A 172 15.88 5.43 20.08
C ALA A 172 16.93 4.54 20.74
N THR A 173 16.55 3.34 21.19
CA THR A 173 17.46 2.37 21.84
C THR A 173 18.24 1.50 20.86
N GLN A 174 17.84 1.45 19.59
CA GLN A 174 18.49 0.67 18.53
C GLN A 174 19.62 1.43 17.79
N GLN A 175 20.03 2.61 18.29
CA GLN A 175 21.12 3.42 17.72
C GLN A 175 22.47 3.20 18.40
#